data_AF-N8PXX6-F1
#
_entry.id   AF-N8PXX6-F1
#
_cell.length_a   1.000
_cell.length_b   1.000
_cell.length_c   1.000
_cell.angle_alpha   90.00
_cell.angle_beta   90.00
_cell.angle_gamma   90.00
#
_symmetry.space_group_name_H-M   'P 1'
#
loop_
_entity.id
_entity.type
_entity.pdbx_description
1 polymer ?
#
loop_
_entity_poly.entity_id
_entity_poly.type
_entity_poly.pdbx_seq_one_letter_code
_entity_poly.pdbx_strand_id
1 'polypeptide(L)'
;MLLSLDAFKQQKFNHMATKIIADPETYLCFDSVSDFYKATWLDEFPQGTTWSATGLDDGAEHFYAVIEYGYQYLSISRTTSVVVKIATRENHNKNN
;
A
#
# COMPACT_ATOMS: atom_id res chain seq x y z
N MET A 1 -1.95 -6.45 28.30
CA MET A 1 -1.08 -5.50 27.57
C MET A 1 -1.99 -4.54 26.81
N LEU A 2 -2.05 -3.27 27.19
CA LEU A 2 -2.77 -2.26 26.41
C LEU A 2 -1.86 -1.87 25.24
N LEU A 3 -2.27 -2.18 24.01
CA LEU A 3 -1.62 -1.61 22.83
C LEU A 3 -1.84 -0.11 22.87
N SER A 4 -0.78 0.67 22.71
CA SER A 4 -0.95 2.10 22.40
C SER A 4 -1.75 2.23 21.10
N LEU A 5 -2.49 3.33 20.94
CA LEU A 5 -3.24 3.59 19.71
C LEU A 5 -2.33 3.49 18.47
N ASP A 6 -1.09 3.95 18.59
CA ASP A 6 -0.11 3.89 17.51
C ASP A 6 0.29 2.45 17.17
N ALA A 7 0.56 1.62 18.18
CA ALA A 7 0.88 0.20 17.98
C ALA A 7 -0.29 -0.54 17.34
N PHE A 8 -1.53 -0.24 17.74
CA PHE A 8 -2.73 -0.79 17.12
C PHE A 8 -2.86 -0.41 15.64
N LYS A 9 -2.64 0.87 15.30
CA LYS A 9 -2.72 1.34 13.91
C LYS A 9 -1.60 0.73 13.04
N GLN A 10 -0.38 0.62 13.55
CA GLN A 10 0.72 -0.07 12.86
C GLN A 10 0.39 -1.55 12.61
N GLN A 11 -0.18 -2.23 13.61
CA GLN A 11 -0.63 -3.61 13.43
C GLN A 11 -1.73 -3.72 12.37
N LYS A 12 -2.69 -2.78 12.33
CA LYS A 12 -3.73 -2.73 11.29
C LYS A 12 -3.13 -2.56 9.89
N PHE A 13 -2.14 -1.68 9.73
CA PHE A 13 -1.42 -1.53 8.46
C PHE A 13 -0.73 -2.82 8.03
N ASN A 14 0.05 -3.43 8.93
CA ASN A 14 0.77 -4.68 8.66
C ASN A 14 -0.18 -5.83 8.31
N HIS A 15 -1.34 -5.91 8.98
CA HIS A 15 -2.36 -6.91 8.70
C HIS A 15 -2.90 -6.79 7.27
N MET A 16 -3.28 -5.58 6.85
CA MET A 16 -3.74 -5.34 5.47
C MET A 16 -2.64 -5.60 4.44
N ALA A 17 -1.42 -5.13 4.69
CA ALA A 17 -0.29 -5.39 3.81
C ALA A 17 -0.03 -6.90 3.66
N THR A 18 -0.14 -7.67 4.75
CA THR A 18 0.07 -9.13 4.74
C THR A 18 -1.00 -9.84 3.90
N LYS A 19 -2.27 -9.44 4.02
CA LYS A 19 -3.35 -9.97 3.18
C LYS A 19 -3.09 -9.75 1.69
N ILE A 20 -2.68 -8.52 1.32
CA ILE A 20 -2.40 -8.17 -0.08
C ILE A 20 -1.17 -8.92 -0.61
N ILE A 21 -0.12 -9.09 0.20
CA ILE A 21 1.07 -9.86 -0.19
C ILE A 21 0.74 -11.35 -0.37
N ALA A 22 -0.13 -11.91 0.48
CA ALA A 22 -0.50 -13.32 0.43
C ALA A 22 -1.34 -13.67 -0.79
N ASP A 23 -2.15 -12.73 -1.27
CA ASP A 23 -3.06 -12.95 -2.41
C ASP A 23 -3.22 -11.66 -3.26
N PRO A 24 -2.19 -11.24 -4.00
CA PRO A 24 -2.22 -9.96 -4.70
C PRO A 24 -3.30 -9.88 -5.78
N GLU A 25 -3.65 -10.99 -6.43
CA GLU A 25 -4.62 -10.98 -7.54
C GLU A 25 -6.04 -10.64 -7.08
N THR A 26 -6.44 -11.07 -5.88
CA THR A 26 -7.74 -10.72 -5.28
C THR A 26 -7.86 -9.23 -4.96
N TYR A 27 -6.76 -8.56 -4.62
CA TYR A 27 -6.78 -7.13 -4.25
C TYR A 27 -6.45 -6.20 -5.42
N LEU A 28 -5.69 -6.67 -6.42
CA LEU A 28 -5.05 -5.84 -7.43
C LEU A 28 -5.57 -6.11 -8.85
N CYS A 29 -6.83 -6.53 -8.96
CA CYS A 29 -7.56 -6.66 -10.21
C CYS A 29 -8.15 -5.31 -10.61
N PHE A 30 -7.34 -4.47 -11.26
CA PHE A 30 -7.72 -3.14 -11.71
C PHE A 30 -7.55 -3.00 -13.23
N ASP A 31 -8.56 -2.40 -13.87
CA ASP A 31 -8.54 -2.05 -15.29
C ASP A 31 -8.13 -0.59 -15.51
N SER A 32 -8.23 0.25 -14.46
CA SER A 32 -7.86 1.66 -14.49
C SER A 32 -7.31 2.14 -13.14
N VAL A 33 -6.68 3.32 -13.13
CA VAL A 33 -6.33 4.02 -11.89
C VAL A 33 -7.58 4.28 -11.03
N SER A 34 -8.72 4.55 -11.67
CA SER A 34 -9.96 4.81 -10.94
C SER A 34 -10.43 3.60 -10.11
N ASP A 35 -10.17 2.38 -10.56
CA ASP A 35 -10.61 1.17 -9.85
C ASP A 35 -9.83 0.99 -8.55
N PHE A 36 -8.53 1.36 -8.56
CA PHE A 36 -7.73 1.40 -7.35
C PHE A 36 -8.36 2.33 -6.29
N TYR A 37 -8.69 3.57 -6.65
CA TYR A 37 -9.29 4.52 -5.69
C TYR A 37 -10.72 4.15 -5.24
N LYS A 38 -11.41 3.27 -5.97
CA LYS A 38 -12.74 2.74 -5.60
C LYS A 38 -12.65 1.48 -4.74
N ALA A 39 -11.46 0.91 -4.56
CA ALA A 39 -11.29 -0.33 -3.84
C ALA A 39 -11.66 -0.17 -2.35
N THR A 40 -12.71 -0.86 -1.92
CA THR A 40 -13.25 -0.74 -0.55
C THR A 40 -12.26 -1.22 0.52
N TRP A 41 -11.29 -2.07 0.15
CA TRP A 41 -10.25 -2.52 1.07
C TRP A 41 -9.26 -1.41 1.45
N LEU A 42 -9.21 -0.29 0.71
CA LEU A 42 -8.42 0.88 1.12
C LEU A 42 -8.91 1.45 2.47
N ASP A 43 -10.20 1.38 2.74
CA ASP A 43 -10.79 1.82 4.00
C ASP A 43 -10.43 0.92 5.19
N GLU A 44 -9.92 -0.30 4.94
CA GLU A 44 -9.44 -1.20 5.99
C GLU A 44 -8.07 -0.77 6.53
N PHE A 45 -7.34 0.13 5.86
CA PHE A 45 -6.11 0.69 6.42
C PHE A 45 -6.38 1.60 7.64
N PRO A 46 -5.37 1.90 8.48
CA PRO A 46 -5.57 2.82 9.61
C PRO A 46 -5.85 4.24 9.12
N GLN A 47 -6.63 5.00 9.90
CA GLN A 47 -6.86 6.42 9.63
C GLN A 47 -5.53 7.19 9.64
N GLY A 48 -5.33 8.04 8.62
CA GLY A 48 -4.05 8.73 8.37
C GLY A 48 -3.17 8.01 7.35
N THR A 49 -3.63 6.90 6.78
CA THR A 49 -3.00 6.29 5.61
C THR A 49 -3.21 7.17 4.38
N THR A 50 -2.17 7.34 3.59
CA THR A 50 -2.22 8.00 2.29
C THR A 50 -1.90 7.01 1.19
N TRP A 51 -2.51 7.17 0.02
CA TRP A 51 -2.22 6.33 -1.13
C TRP A 51 -2.17 7.14 -2.41
N SER A 52 -1.36 6.67 -3.35
CA SER A 52 -1.27 7.20 -4.70
C SER A 52 -1.10 6.06 -5.68
N ALA A 53 -1.65 6.22 -6.87
CA ALA A 53 -1.49 5.28 -7.97
C ALA A 53 -1.29 6.02 -9.28
N THR A 54 -0.51 5.41 -10.17
CA THR A 54 -0.24 5.87 -11.52
C THR A 54 -0.21 4.69 -12.49
N GLY A 55 -0.58 4.95 -13.75
CA GLY A 55 -0.61 3.95 -14.81
C GLY A 55 -1.83 3.02 -14.78
N LEU A 56 -2.05 2.26 -15.88
CA LEU A 56 -3.28 1.56 -16.32
C LEU A 56 -4.15 2.31 -17.33
N ASP A 57 -4.07 3.64 -17.43
CA ASP A 57 -4.83 4.38 -18.45
C ASP A 57 -4.14 4.31 -19.83
N ASP A 58 -4.89 4.55 -20.92
CA ASP A 58 -4.44 4.46 -22.33
C ASP A 58 -3.15 5.25 -22.59
N GLY A 59 -2.00 4.61 -22.42
CA GLY A 59 -0.68 5.20 -22.60
C GLY A 59 0.36 4.81 -21.55
N ALA A 60 -0.03 4.18 -20.43
CA ALA A 60 0.90 3.73 -19.41
C ALA A 60 1.25 2.23 -19.56
N GLU A 61 2.54 1.92 -19.69
CA GLU A 61 3.00 0.53 -19.82
C GLU A 61 2.92 -0.27 -18.51
N HIS A 62 2.90 0.43 -17.37
CA HIS A 62 3.04 -0.18 -16.04
C HIS A 62 2.14 0.52 -15.02
N PHE A 63 1.57 -0.27 -14.11
CA PHE A 63 0.88 0.25 -12.93
C PHE A 63 1.85 0.35 -11.76
N TYR A 64 1.74 1.45 -11.02
CA TYR A 64 2.40 1.63 -9.74
C TYR A 64 1.43 2.21 -8.72
N ALA A 65 1.42 1.65 -7.52
CA ALA A 65 0.72 2.25 -6.39
C ALA A 65 1.59 2.20 -5.14
N VAL A 66 1.44 3.19 -4.27
CA VAL A 66 2.09 3.26 -2.98
C VAL A 66 1.05 3.60 -1.93
N ILE A 67 1.03 2.83 -0.84
CA ILE A 67 0.17 3.04 0.33
C ILE A 67 1.07 3.25 1.54
N GLU A 68 0.88 4.34 2.28
CA GLU A 68 1.81 4.81 3.31
C GLU A 68 1.11 5.11 4.62
N TYR A 69 1.72 4.69 5.74
CA TYR A 69 1.29 5.02 7.08
C TYR A 69 2.51 5.25 7.98
N GLY A 70 2.71 6.51 8.39
CA GLY A 70 3.88 6.92 9.16
C GLY A 70 5.19 6.61 8.42
N TYR A 71 5.99 5.69 8.97
CA TYR A 71 7.25 5.25 8.36
C TYR A 71 7.10 3.99 7.51
N GLN A 72 5.92 3.38 7.44
CA GLN A 72 5.69 2.15 6.69
C GLN A 72 5.09 2.46 5.33
N TYR A 73 5.49 1.71 4.31
CA TYR A 73 4.86 1.79 3.00
C TYR A 73 4.76 0.41 2.34
N LEU A 74 3.69 0.25 1.57
CA LEU A 74 3.42 -0.88 0.69
C LEU A 74 3.54 -0.37 -0.74
N SER A 75 4.52 -0.86 -1.50
CA SER A 75 4.62 -0.59 -2.92
C SER A 75 4.05 -1.73 -3.73
N ILE A 76 3.26 -1.37 -4.72
CA ILE A 76 2.60 -2.28 -5.65
C ILE A 76 3.08 -1.87 -7.05
N SER A 77 3.53 -2.83 -7.83
CA SER A 77 3.86 -2.62 -9.23
C SER A 77 3.34 -3.78 -10.06
N ARG A 78 2.68 -3.48 -11.18
CA ARG A 78 2.24 -4.49 -12.14
C ARG A 78 2.83 -4.16 -13.50
N THR A 79 3.68 -5.06 -13.98
CA THR A 79 4.20 -5.08 -15.34
C THR A 79 3.62 -6.32 -16.03
N THR A 80 4.41 -7.38 -16.21
CA THR A 80 3.95 -8.71 -16.63
C THR A 80 3.37 -9.52 -15.49
N SER A 81 3.79 -9.25 -14.25
CA SER A 81 3.26 -9.84 -13.02
C SER A 81 3.06 -8.78 -11.95
N VAL A 82 2.25 -9.10 -10.95
CA VAL A 82 2.02 -8.24 -9.79
C VAL A 82 3.11 -8.49 -8.77
N VAL A 83 3.78 -7.41 -8.34
CA VAL A 83 4.79 -7.41 -7.29
C VAL A 83 4.34 -6.48 -6.18
N VAL A 84 4.33 -6.98 -4.95
CA VAL A 84 3.97 -6.24 -3.75
C VAL A 84 5.15 -6.30 -2.77
N LYS A 85 5.59 -5.15 -2.26
CA LYS A 85 6.70 -5.06 -1.29
C LYS A 85 6.30 -4.17 -0.12
N ILE A 86 6.53 -4.66 1.10
CA ILE A 86 6.42 -3.86 2.31
C ILE A 86 7.82 -3.39 2.72
N ALA A 87 7.93 -2.13 3.12
CA ALA A 87 9.17 -1.56 3.63
C ALA A 87 8.91 -0.45 4.64
N THR A 88 9.96 -0.11 5.38
CA THR A 88 10.00 1.06 6.27
C THR A 88 10.94 2.10 5.69
N ARG A 89 10.53 3.37 5.66
CA ARG A 89 11.42 4.50 5.39
C ARG A 89 12.43 4.57 6.54
N GLU A 90 13.68 4.24 6.27
CA GLU A 90 14.74 4.56 7.22
C GLU A 90 14.87 6.09 7.29
N ASN A 91 14.73 6.66 8.48
CA ASN A 91 15.10 8.05 8.70
C ASN A 91 16.62 8.15 8.55
N HIS A 92 17.10 8.43 7.34
CA HIS A 92 18.46 8.93 7.12
C HIS A 92 18.55 10.40 7.58
N ASN A 93 18.15 10.70 8.82
CA ASN A 93 18.57 11.93 9.46
C ASN A 93 19.90 11.67 10.16
N LYS A 94 20.96 11.43 9.37
CA LYS A 94 22.34 11.53 9.83
C LYS A 94 22.74 13.00 9.82
N ASN A 95 22.13 13.80 10.68
CA ASN A 95 22.70 15.09 11.05
C ASN A 95 23.44 14.88 12.38
N ASN A 96 24.71 14.51 12.25
CA ASN A 96 25.70 14.52 13.31
C ASN A 96 26.64 15.71 13.09
#